data_AF-A0A832ZZH2-F1
#
_entry.id   AF-A0A832ZZH2-F1
#
_cell.length_a   1.000
_cell.length_b   1.000
_cell.length_c   1.000
_cell.angle_alpha   90.00
_cell.angle_beta   90.00
_cell.angle_gamma   90.00
#
_symmetry.space_group_name_H-M   'P 1'
#
loop_
_entity.id
_entity.type
_entity.pdbx_description
1 polymer ?
#
loop_
_entity_poly.entity_id
_entity_poly.type
_entity_poly.pdbx_seq_one_letter_code
_entity_poly.pdbx_strand_id
1 'polypeptide(L)' 'MGSWIGIRDTLVDSLYSVMPEHSNALGILHGGVIMSWLVSTATMAAARLSRSAVTLGALDNISFT' A
#
# COMPACT_ATOMS: atom_id res chain seq x y z
N MET A 1 22.55 14.95 13.31
CA MET A 1 21.72 15.98 12.65
C MET A 1 20.92 15.26 11.58
N GLY A 2 19.59 15.16 11.71
CA GLY A 2 18.78 14.38 10.77
C GLY A 2 18.78 15.02 9.38
N SER A 3 19.17 14.28 8.35
CA SER A 3 19.07 14.74 6.96
C SER A 3 17.61 14.80 6.56
N TRP A 4 17.19 15.89 5.92
CA TRP A 4 15.88 15.99 5.28
C TRP A 4 15.72 14.90 4.23
N ILE A 5 14.59 14.20 4.25
CA ILE A 5 14.23 13.17 3.27
C ILE A 5 13.15 13.79 2.38
N GLY A 6 13.40 13.83 1.08
CA GLY A 6 12.41 14.29 0.11
C GLY A 6 11.33 13.23 -0.07
N ILE A 7 10.10 13.67 -0.36
CA ILE A 7 8.97 12.75 -0.62
C ILE A 7 9.32 11.72 -1.71
N ARG A 8 9.99 12.18 -2.78
CA ARG A 8 10.44 11.35 -3.89
C ARG A 8 11.39 10.22 -3.48
N ASP A 9 12.18 10.42 -2.43
CA ASP A 9 13.14 9.41 -1.94
C ASP A 9 12.42 8.21 -1.30
N THR A 10 11.14 8.38 -0.95
CA THR A 10 10.30 7.34 -0.35
C THR A 10 9.24 6.77 -1.30
N LEU A 11 9.16 7.27 -2.55
CA LEU A 11 8.12 6.89 -3.50
C LEU A 11 8.23 5.42 -3.91
N VAL A 12 7.14 4.68 -3.78
CA VAL A 12 7.04 3.26 -4.16
C VAL A 12 5.82 3.10 -5.07
N ASP A 13 6.04 2.52 -6.24
CA ASP A 13 4.97 2.06 -7.12
C ASP A 13 4.88 0.53 -7.06
N SER A 14 3.68 0.00 -7.22
CA SER A 14 3.44 -1.44 -7.27
C SER A 14 2.37 -1.76 -8.29
N LEU A 15 2.60 -2.82 -9.06
CA LEU A 15 1.72 -3.30 -10.11
C LEU A 15 1.31 -4.73 -9.77
N TYR A 16 0.01 -5.00 -9.77
CA TYR A 16 -0.55 -6.31 -9.49
C TYR A 16 -1.46 -6.74 -10.63
N SER A 17 -1.37 -8.02 -11.00
CA SER A 17 -2.36 -8.63 -11.88
C SER A 17 -3.62 -8.99 -11.08
N VAL A 18 -4.79 -8.64 -11.60
CA VAL A 18 -6.06 -9.09 -11.01
C VAL A 18 -6.38 -10.47 -11.57
N MET A 19 -6.19 -11.49 -10.72
CA MET A 19 -6.50 -12.88 -11.02
C MET A 19 -7.92 -13.23 -10.57
N PRO A 20 -8.56 -14.26 -11.13
CA PRO A 20 -9.94 -14.63 -10.78
C PRO A 20 -10.19 -14.81 -9.28
N GLU A 21 -9.22 -15.35 -8.54
CA GLU A 21 -9.27 -15.55 -7.09
C GLU A 21 -9.30 -14.24 -6.26
N HIS A 22 -8.91 -13.12 -6.87
CA HIS A 22 -8.99 -11.81 -6.22
C HIS A 22 -10.40 -11.20 -6.31
N SER A 23 -11.23 -11.71 -7.22
CA SER A 23 -12.56 -11.18 -7.51
C SER A 23 -13.66 -11.97 -6.81
N ASN A 24 -14.79 -11.32 -6.56
CA ASN A 24 -15.99 -11.98 -6.09
C ASN A 24 -16.72 -12.70 -7.24
N ALA A 25 -17.85 -13.36 -6.93
CA ALA A 25 -18.64 -14.08 -7.92
C ALA A 25 -19.18 -13.21 -9.09
N LEU A 26 -19.16 -11.88 -8.95
CA LEU A 26 -19.53 -10.93 -10.00
C LEU A 26 -18.33 -10.47 -10.85
N GLY A 27 -17.14 -11.01 -10.60
CA GLY A 27 -15.91 -10.60 -11.27
C GLY A 27 -15.32 -9.28 -10.75
N ILE A 28 -15.86 -8.72 -9.66
CA ILE A 28 -15.41 -7.46 -9.07
C ILE A 28 -14.29 -7.75 -8.07
N LEU A 29 -13.17 -7.01 -8.18
CA LEU A 29 -12.06 -7.10 -7.23
C LEU A 29 -12.54 -6.84 -5.80
N HIS A 30 -12.21 -7.74 -4.87
CA HIS A 30 -12.55 -7.53 -3.47
C HIS A 30 -11.82 -6.32 -2.89
N GLY A 31 -12.55 -5.45 -2.19
CA GLY A 31 -11.97 -4.31 -1.48
C GLY A 31 -10.85 -4.70 -0.53
N GLY A 32 -10.98 -5.85 0.16
CA GLY A 32 -9.92 -6.38 1.03
C GLY A 32 -8.60 -6.67 0.31
N VAL A 33 -8.67 -7.16 -0.93
CA VAL A 33 -7.48 -7.50 -1.72
C VAL A 33 -6.71 -6.23 -2.10
N ILE A 34 -7.40 -5.24 -2.66
CA ILE A 34 -6.76 -3.96 -3.02
C ILE A 34 -6.24 -3.20 -1.78
N MET A 35 -6.94 -3.26 -0.64
CA MET A 35 -6.44 -2.70 0.62
C MET A 35 -5.16 -3.39 1.08
N SER A 36 -5.05 -4.71 0.94
CA SER A 36 -3.83 -5.43 1.28
C SER A 36 -2.63 -4.96 0.43
N TRP A 37 -2.84 -4.78 -0.88
CA TRP A 37 -1.82 -4.27 -1.79
C TRP A 37 -1.41 -2.84 -1.46
N LEU A 38 -2.38 -1.98 -1.12
CA LEU A 38 -2.12 -0.61 -0.67
C LEU A 38 -1.27 -0.59 0.60
N VAL A 39 -1.60 -1.42 1.59
CA VAL A 39 -0.84 -1.52 2.85
C VAL A 39 0.59 -2.00 2.58
N SER A 40 0.79 -3.00 1.69
CA SER A 40 2.13 -3.45 1.32
C SER A 40 2.98 -2.32 0.72
N THR A 41 2.45 -1.59 -0.25
CA THR A 41 3.14 -0.46 -0.90
C THR A 41 3.45 0.66 0.10
N ALA A 42 2.47 1.04 0.93
CA ALA A 42 2.65 2.09 1.94
C ALA A 42 3.69 1.69 3.01
N THR A 43 3.71 0.42 3.42
CA THR A 43 4.70 -0.12 4.36
C THR A 43 6.12 -0.01 3.79
N MET A 44 6.31 -0.27 2.50
CA MET A 44 7.61 -0.09 1.84
C MET A 44 8.06 1.38 1.84
N ALA A 45 7.14 2.31 1.54
CA ALA A 45 7.45 3.75 1.59
C ALA A 45 7.81 4.21 3.00
N ALA A 46 7.05 3.79 4.01
CA ALA A 46 7.30 4.10 5.42
C ALA A 46 8.61 3.46 5.95
N ALA A 47 8.95 2.25 5.50
CA ALA A 47 10.23 1.62 5.82
C ALA A 47 11.43 2.41 5.25
N ARG A 48 11.31 2.99 4.04
CA ARG A 48 12.34 3.87 3.48
C ARG A 48 12.53 5.15 4.29
N LEU A 49 11.43 5.75 4.75
CA LEU A 49 11.45 6.94 5.60
C LEU A 49 12.09 6.67 6.96
N SER A 50 11.64 5.61 7.64
CA SER A 50 12.07 5.26 9.00
C SER A 50 13.43 4.56 9.06
N ARG A 51 13.86 3.94 7.96
CA ARG A 51 15.04 3.05 7.88
C ARG A 51 14.98 1.91 8.90
N SER A 52 13.78 1.42 9.19
CA SER A 52 13.51 0.37 10.17
C SER A 52 12.28 -0.44 9.78
N ALA A 53 12.02 -1.52 10.52
CA ALA A 53 10.75 -2.22 10.45
C ALA A 53 9.62 -1.31 10.95
N VAL A 54 8.49 -1.35 10.25
CA VAL A 54 7.29 -0.59 10.59
C VAL A 54 6.08 -1.51 10.59
N THR A 55 4.99 -1.07 11.22
CA THR A 55 3.72 -1.79 11.26
C THR A 55 2.59 -0.82 10.95
N LEU A 56 1.51 -1.33 10.36
CA LEU A 56 0.30 -0.55 10.11
C LEU A 56 -0.29 -0.08 11.44
N GLY A 57 -0.39 1.24 11.63
CA GLY A 57 -1.06 1.84 12.78
C GLY A 57 -2.56 1.97 12.57
N ALA A 58 -2.97 2.58 11.46
CA ALA A 58 -4.37 2.75 11.08
C ALA A 58 -4.50 2.90 9.56
N LEU A 59 -5.68 2.59 9.04
CA LEU A 59 -6.15 3.02 7.72
C LEU A 59 -7.28 4.03 7.95
N ASP A 60 -7.16 5.19 7.32
CA ASP A 60 -8.22 6.22 7.31
C ASP A 60 -9.20 5.98 6.15
N ASN A 61 -10.01 6.98 5.81
CA ASN A 61 -11.09 6.88 4.83
C ASN A 61 -10.61 6.42 3.44
N ILE A 62 -11.10 5.25 3.01
CA ILE A 62 -10.87 4.67 1.69
C ILE A 62 -12.18 4.69 0.91
N SER A 63 -12.15 5.25 -0.30
CA SER A 63 -13.28 5.28 -1.22
C SER A 63 -12.98 4.42 -2.44
N PHE A 64 -13.90 3.53 -2.80
CA PHE A 64 -13.91 2.79 -4.06
C PHE A 64 -14.99 3.37 -4.95
N THR A 65 -14.64 3.72 -6.18
CA THR A 65 -15.53 4.32 -7.19
C THR A 65 -15.47 3.51 -8.47
#